data_AF-A0A4W2EIU1-F1
#
_entry.id   AF-A0A4W2EIU1-F1
#
_cell.length_a   1.000
_cell.length_b   1.000
_cell.length_c   1.000
_cell.angle_alpha   90.00
_cell.angle_beta   90.00
_cell.angle_gamma   90.00
#
_symmetry.space_group_name_H-M   'P 1'
#
loop_
_entity.id
_entity.type
_entity.pdbx_description
1 polymer ?
#
loop_
_entity_poly.entity_id
_entity_poly.type
_entity_poly.pdbx_seq_one_letter_code
_entity_poly.pdbx_strand_id
1 'polypeptide(L)'
;MYVRVSFDTKPDLLLHLMTKEWQLELPKLLISVHGGLQNFELQPKLKQVFGKGLIKAAMTTGAWIFTGGVNTGVIRHVGDALKDHASKSRGKICTIGIAPWGIVENQEDLIGRDVVRPYQTMSNPMSKLTVLNSMHSHFILADNGTTGKYGAEVKLRRQLEKHISLQKINTRCLPFFSLDSRLFYSFWGSCQLDPIAYIYIRNISLSSLDALTCSASSLKIITTGRLNHSRRRPSKIHDQLTVDCNNLPFS
;
A
#
# COMPACT_ATOMS: atom_id res chain seq x y z
N MET A 1 5.71 12.86 -9.39
CA MET A 1 6.95 12.48 -10.12
C MET A 1 6.83 11.02 -10.56
N TYR A 2 7.47 10.60 -11.65
CA TYR A 2 7.43 9.20 -12.07
C TYR A 2 8.75 8.76 -12.70
N VAL A 3 8.98 7.45 -12.73
CA VAL A 3 10.06 6.82 -13.48
C VAL A 3 9.54 5.53 -14.13
N ARG A 4 9.95 5.26 -15.37
CA ARG A 4 9.78 3.95 -16.02
C ARG A 4 11.06 3.16 -15.85
N VAL A 5 10.96 1.95 -15.33
CA VAL A 5 12.11 1.07 -15.03
C VAL A 5 11.83 -0.34 -15.54
N SER A 6 12.89 -1.09 -15.85
CA SER A 6 12.74 -2.52 -16.15
C SER A 6 12.28 -3.28 -14.91
N PHE A 7 11.44 -4.31 -15.08
CA PHE A 7 10.90 -5.16 -14.01
C PHE A 7 11.96 -5.89 -13.17
N ASP A 8 13.20 -5.99 -13.67
CA ASP A 8 14.36 -6.62 -13.04
C ASP A 8 15.40 -5.61 -12.52
N THR A 9 15.08 -4.32 -12.54
CA THR A 9 15.94 -3.26 -11.99
C THR A 9 16.29 -3.57 -10.54
N LYS A 10 17.58 -3.43 -10.18
CA LYS A 10 18.04 -3.75 -8.83
C LYS A 10 17.45 -2.79 -7.79
N PRO A 11 17.05 -3.29 -6.61
CA PRO A 11 16.36 -2.47 -5.61
C PRO A 11 17.25 -1.40 -4.96
N ASP A 12 18.58 -1.57 -4.95
CA ASP A 12 19.54 -0.56 -4.48
C ASP A 12 19.51 0.70 -5.34
N LEU A 13 19.41 0.55 -6.66
CA LEU A 13 19.29 1.68 -7.59
C LEU A 13 17.96 2.42 -7.40
N LEU A 14 16.87 1.69 -7.17
CA LEU A 14 15.56 2.29 -6.89
C LEU A 14 15.59 3.07 -5.57
N LEU A 15 16.17 2.50 -4.51
CA LEU A 15 16.29 3.19 -3.24
C LEU A 15 17.20 4.43 -3.35
N HIS A 16 18.28 4.34 -4.12
CA HIS A 16 19.16 5.47 -4.42
C HIS A 16 18.40 6.59 -5.13
N LEU A 17 17.64 6.26 -6.19
CA LEU A 17 16.78 7.21 -6.90
C LEU A 17 15.82 7.91 -5.91
N MET A 18 15.14 7.13 -5.07
CA MET A 18 14.16 7.66 -4.12
C MET A 18 14.79 8.60 -3.09
N THR A 19 15.98 8.28 -2.58
CA THR A 19 16.61 9.05 -1.50
C THR A 19 17.48 10.21 -1.99
N LYS A 20 18.07 10.08 -3.18
CA LYS A 20 18.99 11.09 -3.75
C LYS A 20 18.31 12.00 -4.76
N GLU A 21 17.68 11.43 -5.78
CA GLU A 21 17.07 12.20 -6.86
C GLU A 21 15.71 12.76 -6.44
N TRP A 22 14.88 11.94 -5.79
CA TRP A 22 13.56 12.38 -5.29
C TRP A 22 13.64 13.03 -3.91
N GLN A 23 14.83 13.04 -3.29
CA GLN A 23 15.11 13.67 -1.99
C GLN A 23 14.16 13.18 -0.87
N LEU A 24 13.74 11.90 -0.92
CA LEU A 24 12.90 11.32 0.10
C LEU A 24 13.75 10.90 1.31
N GLU A 25 13.34 11.33 2.50
CA GLU A 25 13.92 10.82 3.73
C GLU A 25 13.56 9.33 3.91
N LEU A 26 14.55 8.52 4.30
CA LEU A 26 14.34 7.10 4.55
C LEU A 26 13.26 6.90 5.63
N PRO A 27 12.23 6.07 5.39
CA PRO A 27 11.09 6.03 6.26
C PRO A 27 11.39 5.25 7.54
N LYS A 28 10.73 5.64 8.64
CA LYS A 28 10.74 4.87 9.90
C LYS A 28 9.83 3.64 9.84
N LEU A 29 8.90 3.63 8.89
CA LEU A 29 7.90 2.59 8.67
C LEU A 29 7.50 2.61 7.19
N LEU A 30 7.35 1.45 6.58
CA LEU A 30 6.77 1.27 5.26
C LEU A 30 5.38 0.68 5.41
N ILE A 31 4.35 1.37 4.93
CA ILE A 31 2.97 0.87 4.90
C ILE A 31 2.67 0.36 3.50
N SER A 32 2.60 -0.95 3.33
CA SER A 32 2.31 -1.58 2.04
C SER A 32 0.83 -1.96 1.96
N VAL A 33 0.08 -1.25 1.10
CA VAL A 33 -1.36 -1.45 0.93
C VAL A 33 -1.62 -2.29 -0.32
N HIS A 34 -2.46 -3.31 -0.15
CA HIS A 34 -2.84 -4.27 -1.17
C HIS A 34 -4.35 -4.53 -1.15
N GLY A 35 -4.88 -4.98 -2.28
CA GLY A 35 -6.21 -5.57 -2.35
C GLY A 35 -6.71 -5.77 -3.76
N GLY A 36 -8.00 -6.09 -3.88
CA GLY A 36 -8.61 -6.46 -5.16
C GLY A 36 -8.50 -5.37 -6.22
N LEU A 37 -8.27 -5.79 -7.47
CA LEU A 37 -8.16 -4.91 -8.65
C LEU A 37 -9.52 -4.35 -9.11
N GLN A 38 -10.62 -5.03 -8.79
CA GLN A 38 -11.96 -4.61 -9.17
C GLN A 38 -12.49 -3.51 -8.26
N ASN A 39 -13.21 -2.55 -8.82
CA ASN A 39 -13.88 -1.52 -8.04
C ASN A 39 -15.00 -2.13 -7.17
N PHE A 40 -15.01 -1.76 -5.90
CA PHE A 40 -15.99 -2.17 -4.90
C PHE A 40 -16.24 -1.04 -3.90
N GLU A 41 -17.47 -0.88 -3.43
CA GLU A 41 -17.75 0.13 -2.41
C GLU A 41 -17.44 -0.39 -1.01
N LEU A 42 -16.76 0.44 -0.20
CA LEU A 42 -16.58 0.18 1.21
C LEU A 42 -17.80 0.72 1.96
N GLN A 43 -18.20 0.05 3.04
CA GLN A 43 -19.20 0.63 3.94
C GLN A 43 -18.69 1.98 4.47
N PRO A 44 -19.52 3.03 4.56
CA PRO A 44 -19.08 4.39 4.93
C PRO A 44 -18.28 4.45 6.23
N LYS A 45 -18.72 3.72 7.27
CA LYS A 45 -18.01 3.64 8.55
C LYS A 45 -16.60 3.06 8.38
N LEU A 46 -16.46 2.00 7.59
CA LEU A 46 -15.17 1.37 7.34
C LEU A 46 -14.27 2.25 6.48
N LYS A 47 -14.81 2.88 5.42
CA LYS A 47 -14.09 3.84 4.59
C LYS A 47 -13.50 4.97 5.46
N GLN A 48 -14.30 5.50 6.38
CA GLN A 48 -13.87 6.55 7.29
C GLN A 48 -12.78 6.09 8.27
N VAL A 49 -12.95 4.93 8.92
CA VAL A 49 -11.96 4.40 9.87
C VAL A 49 -10.65 4.04 9.17
N PHE A 50 -10.73 3.39 8.02
CA PHE A 50 -9.57 3.07 7.19
C PHE A 50 -8.82 4.32 6.76
N GLY A 51 -9.51 5.28 6.14
CA GLY A 51 -8.88 6.51 5.65
C GLY A 51 -8.24 7.32 6.77
N LYS A 52 -8.97 7.59 7.87
CA LYS A 52 -8.42 8.34 9.01
C LYS A 52 -7.25 7.61 9.67
N GLY A 53 -7.35 6.29 9.84
CA GLY A 53 -6.31 5.47 10.44
C GLY A 53 -5.02 5.47 9.61
N LEU A 54 -5.14 5.26 8.29
CA LEU A 54 -4.01 5.26 7.35
C LEU A 54 -3.29 6.61 7.36
N ILE A 55 -4.03 7.71 7.20
CA ILE A 55 -3.49 9.08 7.19
C ILE A 55 -2.79 9.39 8.52
N LYS A 56 -3.43 9.08 9.65
CA LYS A 56 -2.86 9.32 10.98
C LYS A 56 -1.57 8.54 11.18
N ALA A 57 -1.54 7.25 10.82
CA ALA A 57 -0.35 6.41 10.95
C ALA A 57 0.81 6.95 10.10
N ALA A 58 0.55 7.31 8.84
CA ALA A 58 1.57 7.83 7.94
C ALA A 58 2.16 9.17 8.43
N MET A 59 1.29 10.11 8.84
CA MET A 59 1.72 11.41 9.35
C MET A 59 2.49 11.32 10.67
N THR A 60 2.08 10.44 11.58
CA THR A 60 2.70 10.33 12.92
C THR A 60 4.09 9.71 12.85
N THR A 61 4.29 8.75 11.94
CA THR A 61 5.54 7.99 11.85
C THR A 61 6.49 8.52 10.78
N GLY A 62 6.01 9.35 9.86
CA GLY A 62 6.75 9.69 8.64
C GLY A 62 6.88 8.48 7.71
N ALA A 63 5.84 7.65 7.63
CA ALA A 63 5.87 6.44 6.83
C ALA A 63 5.77 6.74 5.33
N TRP A 64 6.41 5.88 4.53
CA TRP A 64 6.08 5.76 3.11
C TRP A 64 4.87 4.83 2.95
N ILE A 65 3.98 5.16 2.01
CA ILE A 65 2.85 4.31 1.63
C ILE A 65 3.10 3.73 0.25
N PHE A 66 3.21 2.40 0.14
CA PHE A 66 3.28 1.69 -1.13
C PHE A 66 1.90 1.20 -1.54
N THR A 67 1.52 1.42 -2.80
CA THR A 67 0.30 0.86 -3.38
C THR A 67 0.53 0.42 -4.83
N GLY A 68 -0.49 -0.19 -5.46
CA GLY A 68 -0.44 -0.53 -6.90
C GLY A 68 -0.48 0.67 -7.86
N GLY A 69 -0.62 1.90 -7.37
CA GLY A 69 -0.56 3.15 -8.17
C GLY A 69 -1.75 3.42 -9.12
N VAL A 70 -2.45 2.40 -9.59
CA VAL A 70 -3.59 2.53 -10.49
C VAL A 70 -4.87 2.91 -9.76
N ASN A 71 -5.75 3.68 -10.39
CA ASN A 71 -6.97 4.20 -9.79
C ASN A 71 -8.12 3.17 -9.77
N THR A 72 -7.86 1.99 -9.20
CA THR A 72 -8.82 0.90 -9.11
C THR A 72 -8.87 0.30 -7.72
N GLY A 73 -9.97 -0.39 -7.41
CA GLY A 73 -10.09 -1.22 -6.22
C GLY A 73 -9.84 -0.49 -4.91
N VAL A 74 -8.92 -0.99 -4.09
CA VAL A 74 -8.53 -0.38 -2.80
C VAL A 74 -7.81 0.95 -2.99
N ILE A 75 -7.06 1.11 -4.08
CA ILE A 75 -6.19 2.27 -4.28
C ILE A 75 -7.02 3.54 -4.47
N ARG A 76 -8.21 3.43 -5.08
CA ARG A 76 -9.25 4.49 -5.09
C ARG A 76 -9.56 5.01 -3.68
N HIS A 77 -9.79 4.11 -2.72
CA HIS A 77 -10.14 4.49 -1.34
C HIS A 77 -8.95 5.11 -0.60
N VAL A 78 -7.71 4.69 -0.94
CA VAL A 78 -6.49 5.35 -0.46
C VAL A 78 -6.40 6.77 -1.03
N GLY A 79 -6.66 6.94 -2.32
CA GLY A 79 -6.68 8.25 -2.99
C GLY A 79 -7.70 9.20 -2.37
N ASP A 80 -8.92 8.73 -2.12
CA ASP A 80 -9.96 9.51 -1.44
C ASP A 80 -9.48 9.99 -0.06
N ALA A 81 -8.87 9.12 0.74
CA ALA A 81 -8.33 9.48 2.05
C ALA A 81 -7.19 10.52 1.96
N LEU A 82 -6.32 10.40 0.97
CA LEU A 82 -5.24 11.37 0.71
C LEU A 82 -5.80 12.72 0.27
N LYS A 83 -6.85 12.73 -0.56
CA LYS A 83 -7.54 13.95 -1.02
C LYS A 83 -8.22 14.68 0.13
N ASP A 84 -8.94 13.94 0.97
CA ASP A 84 -9.58 14.47 2.17
C ASP A 84 -8.57 15.06 3.16
N HIS A 85 -7.38 14.48 3.26
CA HIS A 85 -6.29 15.02 4.09
C HIS A 85 -5.68 16.27 3.49
N ALA A 86 -5.36 16.27 2.19
CA ALA A 86 -4.74 17.40 1.51
C ALA A 86 -5.60 18.67 1.56
N SER A 87 -6.93 18.53 1.56
CA SER A 87 -7.85 19.67 1.73
C SER A 87 -7.89 20.25 3.15
N LYS A 88 -7.44 19.50 4.17
CA LYS A 88 -7.55 19.86 5.60
C LYS A 88 -6.21 20.17 6.26
N SER A 89 -5.09 19.73 5.68
CA SER A 89 -3.77 19.83 6.28
C SER A 89 -2.69 20.07 5.23
N ARG A 90 -1.60 20.73 5.66
CA ARG A 90 -0.41 20.98 4.83
C ARG A 90 0.63 19.84 4.88
N GLY A 91 0.39 18.82 5.72
CA GLY A 91 1.31 17.70 5.88
C GLY A 91 1.40 16.85 4.62
N LYS A 92 2.59 16.76 4.01
CA LYS A 92 2.84 15.94 2.82
C LYS A 92 3.01 14.48 3.22
N ILE A 93 2.23 13.60 2.61
CA ILE A 93 2.36 12.15 2.78
C ILE A 93 3.11 11.59 1.57
N CYS A 94 4.13 10.77 1.83
CA CYS A 94 4.85 10.10 0.76
C CYS A 94 4.08 8.84 0.34
N THR A 95 3.39 8.91 -0.80
CA THR A 95 2.64 7.80 -1.38
C THR A 95 3.24 7.46 -2.74
N ILE A 96 3.74 6.23 -2.84
CA ILE A 96 4.43 5.73 -4.02
C ILE A 96 3.59 4.62 -4.67
N GLY A 97 3.20 4.83 -5.92
CA GLY A 97 2.47 3.87 -6.73
C GLY A 97 3.44 3.03 -7.53
N ILE A 98 3.48 1.72 -7.28
CA ILE A 98 4.27 0.77 -8.09
C ILE A 98 3.29 0.03 -9.01
N ALA A 99 3.29 0.40 -10.28
CA ALA A 99 2.33 -0.07 -11.27
C ALA A 99 3.05 -0.70 -12.47
N PRO A 100 2.48 -1.71 -13.14
CA PRO A 100 3.04 -2.20 -14.39
C PRO A 100 2.79 -1.19 -15.51
N TRP A 101 3.82 -0.84 -16.27
CA TRP A 101 3.73 0.10 -17.39
C TRP A 101 2.67 -0.34 -18.41
N GLY A 102 2.62 -1.64 -18.72
CA GLY A 102 1.76 -2.21 -19.75
C GLY A 102 0.25 -2.03 -19.55
N ILE A 103 -0.22 -1.73 -18.34
CA ILE A 103 -1.65 -1.51 -18.06
C ILE A 103 -2.02 -0.03 -17.95
N VAL A 104 -1.03 0.87 -17.95
CA VAL A 104 -1.26 2.30 -17.82
C VAL A 104 -1.94 2.79 -19.09
N GLU A 105 -3.04 3.51 -18.93
CA GLU A 105 -3.74 4.20 -20.01
C GLU A 105 -3.03 5.51 -20.36
N ASN A 106 -3.09 5.93 -21.63
CA ASN A 106 -2.44 7.13 -22.18
C ASN A 106 -0.91 7.14 -21.94
N GLN A 107 -0.22 6.06 -22.30
CA GLN A 107 1.23 5.92 -22.11
C GLN A 107 2.02 6.96 -22.90
N GLU A 108 1.53 7.32 -24.07
CA GLU A 108 2.08 8.34 -24.96
C GLU A 108 2.25 9.70 -24.28
N ASP A 109 1.33 10.07 -23.37
CA ASP A 109 1.43 11.28 -22.57
C ASP A 109 2.61 11.23 -21.60
N LEU A 110 3.00 10.03 -21.16
CA LEU A 110 4.11 9.80 -20.23
C LEU A 110 5.44 9.54 -20.95
N ILE A 111 5.48 9.59 -22.29
CA ILE A 111 6.73 9.41 -23.05
C ILE A 111 7.42 10.77 -23.23
N GLY A 112 8.61 10.86 -22.65
CA GLY A 112 9.48 12.02 -22.79
C GLY A 112 10.76 11.83 -21.99
N ARG A 113 11.86 12.47 -22.41
CA ARG A 113 13.12 12.51 -21.67
C ARG A 113 13.21 13.86 -20.97
N ASP A 114 13.34 13.85 -19.66
CA ASP A 114 13.53 15.04 -18.82
C ASP A 114 12.53 16.18 -19.07
N VAL A 115 11.28 15.81 -19.42
CA VAL A 115 10.20 16.75 -19.71
C VAL A 115 9.01 16.52 -18.78
N VAL A 116 8.38 17.61 -18.36
CA VAL A 116 7.10 17.58 -17.66
C VAL A 116 6.00 17.37 -18.69
N ARG A 117 5.18 16.35 -18.48
CA ARG A 117 4.03 16.04 -19.32
C ARG A 117 2.73 16.07 -18.50
N PRO A 118 1.68 16.74 -18.98
CA PRO A 118 0.37 16.59 -18.38
C PRO A 118 -0.12 15.16 -18.64
N TYR A 119 -0.62 14.50 -17.59
CA TYR A 119 -1.21 13.17 -17.68
C TYR A 119 -2.71 13.25 -17.42
N GLN A 120 -3.51 12.72 -18.35
CA GLN A 120 -4.95 12.72 -18.21
C GLN A 120 -5.44 11.50 -17.42
N THR A 121 -6.05 11.74 -16.26
CA THR A 121 -6.59 10.67 -15.39
C THR A 121 -8.06 10.33 -15.67
N MET A 122 -8.59 10.71 -16.84
CA MET A 122 -9.95 10.35 -17.24
C MET A 122 -9.92 8.94 -17.82
N SER A 123 -10.58 8.00 -17.14
CA SER A 123 -10.68 6.61 -17.61
C SER A 123 -11.57 6.50 -18.85
N ASN A 124 -11.12 5.78 -19.87
CA ASN A 124 -11.97 5.44 -21.00
C ASN A 124 -12.82 4.19 -20.69
N PRO A 125 -14.17 4.28 -20.67
CA PRO A 125 -15.05 3.14 -20.37
C PRO A 125 -14.88 1.94 -21.30
N MET A 126 -14.34 2.16 -22.51
CA MET A 126 -14.12 1.12 -23.53
C MET A 126 -12.74 0.44 -23.41
N SER A 127 -11.85 0.99 -22.58
CA SER A 127 -10.49 0.53 -22.43
C SER A 127 -10.38 -0.57 -21.38
N LYS A 128 -9.50 -1.54 -21.64
CA LYS A 128 -9.10 -2.55 -20.65
C LYS A 128 -7.92 -2.09 -19.79
N LEU A 129 -7.37 -0.91 -20.08
CA LEU A 129 -6.28 -0.28 -19.35
C LEU A 129 -6.83 0.51 -18.16
N THR A 130 -5.91 1.01 -17.34
CA THR A 130 -6.25 1.72 -16.10
C THR A 130 -5.43 3.00 -15.99
N VAL A 131 -6.08 4.07 -15.51
CA VAL A 131 -5.40 5.33 -15.23
C VAL A 131 -4.62 5.28 -13.91
N LEU A 132 -3.53 6.03 -13.83
CA LEU A 132 -2.83 6.27 -12.56
C LEU A 132 -3.69 7.10 -11.60
N ASN A 133 -3.53 6.88 -10.30
CA ASN A 133 -4.27 7.64 -9.28
C ASN A 133 -3.59 9.00 -9.01
N SER A 134 -4.28 10.11 -9.31
CA SER A 134 -3.72 11.46 -9.20
C SER A 134 -3.31 11.89 -7.78
N MET A 135 -3.71 11.16 -6.74
CA MET A 135 -3.40 11.51 -5.35
C MET A 135 -2.07 10.93 -4.86
N HIS A 136 -1.40 10.12 -5.68
CA HIS A 136 -0.05 9.62 -5.39
C HIS A 136 1.00 10.69 -5.71
N SER A 137 2.02 10.79 -4.87
CA SER A 137 3.09 11.77 -5.08
C SER A 137 4.18 11.27 -6.05
N HIS A 138 4.42 9.95 -6.05
CA HIS A 138 5.47 9.32 -6.85
C HIS A 138 4.97 8.04 -7.52
N PHE A 139 5.56 7.70 -8.67
CA PHE A 139 5.27 6.47 -9.40
C PHE A 139 6.54 5.76 -9.86
N ILE A 140 6.54 4.44 -9.70
CA ILE A 140 7.53 3.54 -10.30
C ILE A 140 6.74 2.65 -11.27
N LEU A 141 6.99 2.82 -12.57
CA LEU A 141 6.31 2.12 -13.64
C LEU A 141 7.20 0.96 -14.11
N ALA A 142 6.83 -0.26 -13.71
CA ALA A 142 7.58 -1.47 -14.00
C ALA A 142 7.27 -1.99 -15.40
N ASP A 143 8.27 -2.07 -16.26
CA ASP A 143 8.13 -2.49 -17.64
C ASP A 143 8.79 -3.85 -17.91
N ASN A 144 8.06 -4.75 -18.54
CA ASN A 144 8.52 -6.06 -18.99
C ASN A 144 8.26 -6.28 -20.50
N GLY A 145 7.95 -5.21 -21.24
CA GLY A 145 7.65 -5.24 -22.67
C GLY A 145 6.25 -5.76 -23.02
N THR A 146 5.42 -6.14 -22.05
CA THR A 146 4.05 -6.61 -22.32
C THR A 146 3.02 -5.49 -22.21
N THR A 147 1.93 -5.60 -22.98
CA THR A 147 0.79 -4.67 -22.94
C THR A 147 -0.44 -5.36 -22.36
N GLY A 148 -1.18 -4.67 -21.51
CA GLY A 148 -2.42 -5.15 -20.88
C GLY A 148 -2.24 -6.26 -19.85
N LYS A 149 -1.01 -6.56 -19.40
CA LYS A 149 -0.73 -7.61 -18.43
C LYS A 149 -0.24 -7.03 -17.11
N TYR A 150 -0.80 -7.56 -16.03
CA TYR A 150 -0.32 -7.34 -14.66
C TYR A 150 0.85 -8.27 -14.34
N GLY A 151 1.63 -7.95 -13.30
CA GLY A 151 2.62 -8.85 -12.73
C GLY A 151 4.07 -8.35 -12.86
N ALA A 152 4.35 -7.40 -13.75
CA ALA A 152 5.68 -6.82 -13.92
C ALA A 152 6.19 -6.15 -12.63
N GLU A 153 5.27 -5.58 -11.85
CA GLU A 153 5.53 -4.88 -10.60
C GLU A 153 5.77 -5.82 -9.41
N VAL A 154 5.32 -7.07 -9.47
CA VAL A 154 5.25 -7.96 -8.28
C VAL A 154 6.64 -8.28 -7.75
N LYS A 155 7.56 -8.72 -8.62
CA LYS A 155 8.94 -9.04 -8.24
C LYS A 155 9.69 -7.78 -7.77
N LEU A 156 9.55 -6.70 -8.55
CA LEU A 156 10.19 -5.42 -8.27
C LEU A 156 9.80 -4.87 -6.89
N ARG A 157 8.49 -4.85 -6.60
CA ARG A 157 7.94 -4.39 -5.32
C ARG A 157 8.46 -5.23 -4.15
N ARG A 158 8.39 -6.56 -4.24
CA ARG A 158 8.87 -7.45 -3.19
C ARG A 158 10.37 -7.26 -2.90
N GLN A 159 11.18 -7.11 -3.95
CA GLN A 159 12.62 -6.89 -3.79
C GLN A 159 12.92 -5.52 -3.19
N LEU A 160 12.18 -4.48 -3.58
CA LEU A 160 12.32 -3.14 -3.03
C LEU A 160 11.90 -3.07 -1.56
N GLU A 161 10.74 -3.64 -1.21
CA GLU A 161 10.26 -3.75 0.18
C GLU A 161 11.30 -4.43 1.07
N LYS A 162 11.80 -5.60 0.64
CA LYS A 162 12.86 -6.32 1.35
C LYS A 162 14.15 -5.50 1.46
N HIS A 163 14.54 -4.77 0.42
CA HIS A 163 15.76 -3.97 0.46
C HIS A 163 15.63 -2.79 1.42
N ILE A 164 14.45 -2.17 1.51
CA ILE A 164 14.14 -1.09 2.44
C ILE A 164 14.15 -1.59 3.89
N SER A 165 13.58 -2.76 4.19
CA SER A 165 13.59 -3.29 5.57
C SER A 165 14.97 -3.66 6.08
N LEU A 166 15.89 -4.01 5.17
CA LEU A 166 17.29 -4.29 5.50
C LEU A 166 18.12 -3.03 5.73
N GLN A 167 17.67 -1.87 5.24
CA GLN A 167 18.27 -0.62 5.68
C GLN A 167 18.01 -0.52 7.18
N LYS A 168 19.02 -0.16 7.97
CA LYS A 168 18.87 0.05 9.41
C LYS A 168 17.91 1.20 9.66
N ILE A 169 16.61 0.92 9.57
CA ILE A 169 15.57 1.81 10.01
C ILE A 169 15.70 1.78 11.52
N ASN A 170 16.32 2.84 12.06
CA ASN A 170 16.69 2.96 13.45
C ASN A 170 15.40 3.15 14.27
N THR A 171 14.63 2.08 14.48
CA THR A 171 13.44 2.03 15.33
C THR A 171 13.89 2.07 16.78
N ARG A 172 14.40 3.23 17.22
CA ARG A 172 14.36 3.57 18.64
C ARG A 172 12.88 3.63 19.01
N CYS A 173 12.42 2.61 19.74
CA CYS A 173 11.10 2.43 20.32
C CYS A 173 10.07 3.47 19.88
N LEU A 174 9.30 3.17 18.84
CA LEU A 174 8.05 3.90 18.63
C LEU A 174 7.18 3.62 19.87
N PRO A 175 6.67 4.65 20.57
CA PRO A 175 5.78 4.42 21.69
C PRO A 175 4.57 3.66 21.16
N PHE A 176 4.36 2.46 21.70
CA PHE A 176 3.16 1.69 21.46
C PHE A 176 2.00 2.47 22.08
N PHE A 177 1.21 3.16 21.26
CA PHE A 177 -0.01 3.82 21.73
C PHE A 177 -1.07 2.73 21.98
N SER A 178 -1.08 2.21 23.21
CA SER A 178 -2.28 1.61 23.78
C SER A 178 -3.31 2.73 23.99
N LEU A 179 -4.55 2.47 23.59
CA LEU A 179 -5.68 3.39 23.75
C LEU A 179 -6.42 3.15 25.06
N ASP A 180 -5.75 2.55 26.06
CA ASP A 180 -6.34 2.31 27.37
C ASP A 180 -5.50 2.97 28.50
N SER A 181 -6.15 3.84 29.27
CA SER A 181 -5.53 4.82 30.17
C SER A 181 -5.06 4.24 31.52
N ARG A 182 -4.81 2.94 31.64
CA ARG A 182 -4.35 2.33 32.89
C ARG A 182 -3.42 1.16 32.63
N LEU A 183 -2.12 1.45 32.59
CA LEU A 183 -0.98 0.66 33.10
C LEU A 183 0.29 1.10 32.37
N PHE A 184 1.14 1.86 33.07
CA PHE A 184 2.50 2.14 32.62
C PHE A 184 3.35 0.87 32.80
N TYR A 185 3.64 0.17 31.70
CA TYR A 185 4.73 -0.79 31.66
C TYR A 185 5.80 -0.28 30.70
N SER A 186 6.91 0.18 31.26
CA SER A 186 8.13 0.51 30.52
C SER A 186 8.89 -0.77 30.20
N PHE A 187 8.55 -1.43 29.09
CA PHE A 187 9.33 -2.53 28.56
C PHE A 187 10.48 -1.98 27.71
N TRP A 188 11.68 -1.90 28.29
CA TRP A 188 12.92 -1.63 27.56
C TRP A 188 13.45 -2.95 27.00
N GLY A 189 12.79 -3.44 25.95
CA GLY A 189 13.26 -4.59 25.16
C GLY A 189 13.48 -4.13 23.72
N SER A 190 14.70 -4.29 23.21
CA SER A 190 15.05 -4.03 21.81
C SER A 190 14.42 -5.09 20.88
N CYS A 191 13.10 -5.06 20.73
CA CYS A 191 12.40 -5.86 19.73
C CYS A 191 12.55 -5.14 18.38
N GLN A 192 13.44 -5.64 17.54
CA GLN A 192 13.57 -5.20 16.14
C GLN A 192 12.32 -5.63 15.37
N LEU A 193 11.24 -4.85 15.51
CA LEU A 193 10.03 -5.02 14.74
C LEU A 193 10.35 -4.77 13.26
N ASP A 194 9.83 -5.64 12.39
CA ASP A 194 9.89 -5.42 10.94
C ASP A 194 9.32 -4.02 10.65
N PRO A 195 10.07 -3.13 9.98
CA PRO A 195 9.62 -1.78 9.71
C PRO A 195 8.60 -1.74 8.56
N ILE A 196 7.90 -2.84 8.26
CA ILE A 196 6.89 -2.93 7.21
C ILE A 196 5.56 -3.37 7.81
N ALA A 197 4.54 -2.53 7.67
CA ALA A 197 3.16 -2.86 7.98
C ALA A 197 2.40 -3.15 6.69
N TYR A 198 1.79 -4.33 6.58
CA TYR A 198 0.97 -4.70 5.43
C TYR A 198 -0.53 -4.56 5.74
N ILE A 199 -1.26 -3.93 4.82
CA ILE A 199 -2.72 -3.75 4.92
C ILE A 199 -3.39 -4.38 3.69
N TYR A 200 -4.35 -5.26 3.96
CA TYR A 200 -5.09 -5.99 2.93
C TYR A 200 -6.58 -5.67 2.98
N ILE A 201 -7.14 -5.24 1.85
CA ILE A 201 -8.57 -4.96 1.71
C ILE A 201 -9.14 -5.73 0.51
N ARG A 202 -9.91 -6.77 0.81
CA ARG A 202 -10.70 -7.66 -0.09
C ARG A 202 -9.97 -8.50 -1.14
N ASN A 203 -10.33 -9.79 -1.13
CA ASN A 203 -10.11 -10.88 -2.11
C ASN A 203 -8.84 -10.77 -2.95
N ILE A 204 -7.73 -11.01 -2.30
CA ILE A 204 -6.41 -11.13 -2.92
C ILE A 204 -6.30 -12.52 -3.54
N SER A 205 -5.71 -12.65 -4.74
CA SER A 205 -5.41 -13.94 -5.34
C SER A 205 -4.45 -14.74 -4.44
N LEU A 206 -4.59 -16.07 -4.38
CA LEU A 206 -3.70 -16.96 -3.60
C LEU A 206 -2.20 -16.73 -3.91
N SER A 207 -1.86 -16.44 -5.17
CA SER A 207 -0.49 -16.11 -5.59
C SER A 207 0.11 -14.88 -4.91
N SER A 208 -0.73 -13.92 -4.55
CA SER A 208 -0.31 -12.76 -3.78
C SER A 208 -0.18 -13.13 -2.30
N LEU A 209 -1.01 -14.03 -1.76
CA LEU A 209 -0.89 -14.52 -0.37
C LEU A 209 0.45 -15.24 -0.11
N ASP A 210 0.91 -16.06 -1.05
CA ASP A 210 2.17 -16.83 -0.93
C ASP A 210 3.42 -15.94 -0.95
N ALA A 211 3.35 -14.79 -1.63
CA ALA A 211 4.41 -13.78 -1.57
C ALA A 211 4.50 -13.09 -0.19
N LEU A 212 3.40 -13.10 0.58
CA LEU A 212 3.21 -12.33 1.80
C LEU A 212 3.48 -13.13 3.08
N THR A 213 3.13 -14.41 3.09
CA THR A 213 3.51 -15.36 4.16
C THR A 213 5.03 -15.47 4.29
N CYS A 214 5.75 -15.26 3.18
CA CYS A 214 7.21 -15.24 3.14
C CYS A 214 7.88 -14.00 3.76
N SER A 215 7.14 -12.94 4.17
CA SER A 215 7.76 -11.63 4.45
C SER A 215 7.28 -10.84 5.68
N ALA A 216 6.32 -11.30 6.49
CA ALA A 216 5.74 -10.43 7.54
C ALA A 216 5.49 -11.11 8.90
N SER A 217 5.97 -10.48 9.98
CA SER A 217 5.59 -10.79 11.37
C SER A 217 4.37 -9.99 11.90
N SER A 218 3.81 -9.05 11.14
CA SER A 218 2.71 -8.18 11.60
C SER A 218 1.71 -7.87 10.49
N LEU A 219 0.92 -8.89 10.12
CA LEU A 219 -0.13 -8.82 9.12
C LEU A 219 -1.41 -8.21 9.73
N LYS A 220 -1.93 -7.10 9.18
CA LYS A 220 -3.29 -6.61 9.53
C LYS A 220 -4.22 -6.80 8.34
N ILE A 221 -5.10 -7.80 8.44
CA ILE A 221 -6.10 -8.10 7.43
C ILE A 221 -7.40 -7.36 7.78
N ILE A 222 -7.87 -6.49 6.88
CA ILE A 222 -9.22 -5.90 6.97
C ILE A 222 -10.08 -6.59 5.91
N THR A 223 -10.71 -7.72 6.27
CA THR A 223 -11.63 -8.42 5.38
C THR A 223 -12.97 -7.71 5.34
N THR A 224 -13.45 -7.37 4.14
CA THR A 224 -14.88 -7.22 3.91
C THR A 224 -15.32 -8.41 3.08
N GLY A 225 -16.34 -9.18 3.48
CA GLY A 225 -16.85 -10.31 2.68
C GLY A 225 -16.51 -11.71 3.21
N ARG A 226 -17.50 -12.60 3.09
CA ARG A 226 -17.45 -14.01 3.52
C ARG A 226 -16.29 -14.73 2.83
N LEU A 227 -15.49 -15.44 3.64
CA LEU A 227 -14.68 -16.56 3.18
C LEU A 227 -15.60 -17.56 2.49
N ASN A 228 -15.48 -17.72 1.17
CA ASN A 228 -16.14 -18.81 0.47
C ASN A 228 -15.38 -20.10 0.79
N HIS A 229 -15.70 -20.73 1.92
CA HIS A 229 -15.43 -22.15 2.11
C HIS A 229 -16.41 -22.92 1.22
N SER A 230 -15.92 -23.37 0.07
CA SER A 230 -16.62 -24.42 -0.69
C SER A 230 -16.56 -25.72 0.11
N ARG A 231 -17.77 -26.28 0.36
CA ARG A 231 -18.12 -27.56 1.01
C ARG A 231 -18.24 -27.56 2.55
N ARG A 232 -19.38 -27.05 3.06
CA ARG A 232 -20.45 -27.80 3.78
C ARG A 232 -21.59 -26.83 4.19
N ARG A 233 -22.80 -27.38 4.37
CA ARG A 233 -24.14 -26.76 4.44
C ARG A 233 -24.35 -25.65 5.52
N PRO A 234 -25.45 -24.86 5.43
CA PRO A 234 -25.50 -23.49 5.95
C PRO A 234 -25.97 -23.41 7.40
N SER A 235 -25.29 -22.59 8.20
CA SER A 235 -25.86 -22.01 9.42
C SER A 235 -25.87 -20.47 9.28
N LYS A 236 -27.01 -19.88 9.64
CA LYS A 236 -27.21 -18.43 9.71
C LYS A 236 -26.22 -17.85 10.71
N ILE A 237 -25.27 -17.01 10.28
CA ILE A 237 -24.54 -16.15 11.19
C ILE A 237 -24.35 -14.75 10.58
N HIS A 238 -24.86 -13.77 11.32
CA HIS A 238 -24.61 -12.34 11.18
C HIS A 238 -23.27 -12.04 11.87
N ASP A 239 -22.15 -12.16 11.16
CA ASP A 239 -20.84 -11.81 11.73
C ASP A 239 -20.26 -10.58 11.02
N GLN A 240 -20.47 -9.43 11.66
CA GLN A 240 -19.48 -8.36 11.62
C GLN A 240 -18.27 -8.87 12.43
N LEU A 241 -17.23 -9.37 11.76
CA LEU A 241 -15.92 -9.54 12.38
C LEU A 241 -15.33 -8.16 12.65
N THR A 242 -15.77 -7.57 13.76
CA THR A 242 -15.01 -6.56 14.48
C THR A 242 -13.89 -7.34 15.15
N VAL A 243 -12.65 -7.20 14.67
CA VAL A 243 -11.50 -7.70 15.44
C VAL A 243 -11.38 -6.78 16.64
N ASP A 244 -11.90 -7.26 17.76
CA ASP A 244 -11.75 -6.63 19.06
C ASP A 244 -10.30 -6.86 19.51
N CYS A 245 -9.49 -5.79 19.55
CA CYS A 245 -8.05 -5.87 19.79
C CYS A 245 -7.66 -6.25 21.23
N ASN A 246 -8.61 -6.67 22.07
CA ASN A 246 -8.38 -6.86 23.51
C ASN A 246 -8.44 -8.32 23.97
N ASN A 247 -8.74 -9.30 23.12
CA ASN A 247 -8.79 -10.71 23.54
C ASN A 247 -8.29 -11.66 22.45
N LEU A 248 -7.01 -12.04 22.52
CA LEU A 248 -6.56 -13.33 22.00
C LEU A 248 -5.87 -14.09 23.15
N PRO A 249 -6.32 -15.32 23.47
CA PRO A 249 -5.68 -16.14 24.48
C PRO A 249 -4.37 -16.68 23.90
N PHE A 250 -3.25 -16.37 24.55
CA PHE A 250 -2.00 -17.07 24.32
C PHE A 250 -2.00 -18.36 25.14
N SER A 251 -1.83 -19.48 24.46
CA SER A 251 -1.23 -20.71 25.00
C SER A 251 -0.12 -21.10 24.03
#